data_AF-A0A933ZPH6-F1
#
_entry.id   AF-A0A933ZPH6-F1
#
_cell.length_a   1.000
_cell.length_b   1.000
_cell.length_c   1.000
_cell.angle_alpha   90.00
_cell.angle_beta   90.00
_cell.angle_gamma   90.00
#
_symmetry.space_group_name_H-M   'P 1'
#
loop_
_entity.id
_entity.type
_entity.pdbx_description
1 polymer ?
#
loop_
_entity_poly.entity_id
_entity_poly.type
_entity_poly.pdbx_seq_one_letter_code
_entity_poly.pdbx_strand_id
1 'polypeptide(L)'
;MSERDKKEWRIGQQEARVAFGQKRYEIRVYGYPEHCLSRLMLVLGLRSIYLRHVAGCVVSDALVARSRGFNGTMRELLKTEHGHDIIGEQRKEAGCD
;
A
#
# COMPACT_ATOMS: atom_id res chain seq x y z
N MET A 1 16.67 -0.44 10.91
CA MET A 1 16.68 -0.10 9.47
C MET A 1 18.01 0.53 9.13
N SER A 2 18.64 0.08 8.04
CA SER A 2 19.88 0.68 7.55
C SER A 2 19.65 2.09 6.99
N GLU A 3 20.71 2.88 6.79
CA GLU A 3 20.60 4.20 6.14
C GLU A 3 20.05 4.10 4.71
N ARG A 4 20.38 3.00 4.01
CA ARG A 4 19.81 2.67 2.70
C ARG A 4 18.30 2.50 2.81
N ASP A 5 17.81 1.73 3.79
CA ASP A 5 16.37 1.49 3.96
C ASP A 5 15.62 2.76 4.37
N LYS A 6 16.22 3.61 5.22
CA LYS A 6 15.64 4.92 5.57
C LYS A 6 15.51 5.82 4.34
N LYS A 7 16.51 5.81 3.45
CA LYS A 7 16.45 6.54 2.17
C LYS A 7 15.33 6.00 1.29
N GLU A 8 15.26 4.70 1.07
CA GLU A 8 14.20 4.08 0.27
C GLU A 8 12.81 4.32 0.85
N TRP A 9 12.66 4.24 2.17
CA TRP A 9 11.41 4.57 2.85
C TRP A 9 10.96 6.02 2.58
N ARG A 10 11.87 7.01 2.68
CA ARG A 10 11.57 8.41 2.34
C ARG A 10 11.17 8.59 0.88
N ILE A 11 11.83 7.88 -0.04
CA ILE A 11 11.45 7.88 -1.46
C ILE A 11 10.02 7.35 -1.61
N GLY A 12 9.68 6.25 -0.95
CA GLY A 12 8.33 5.71 -0.93
C GLY A 12 7.27 6.71 -0.46
N GLN A 13 7.56 7.48 0.59
CA GLN A 13 6.65 8.53 1.06
C GLN A 13 6.41 9.62 -0.01
N GLN A 14 7.48 10.06 -0.68
CA GLN A 14 7.37 11.06 -1.74
C GLN A 14 6.55 10.54 -2.93
N GLU A 15 6.79 9.30 -3.33
CA GLU A 15 6.01 8.64 -4.39
C GLU A 15 4.52 8.56 -4.05
N ALA A 16 4.16 8.26 -2.80
CA ALA A 16 2.77 8.21 -2.36
C ALA A 16 2.08 9.58 -2.48
N ARG A 17 2.76 10.66 -2.09
CA ARG A 17 2.23 12.03 -2.23
C ARG A 17 2.00 12.41 -3.69
N VAL A 18 2.94 12.06 -4.58
CA VAL A 18 2.80 12.30 -6.02
C VAL A 18 1.65 11.50 -6.60
N ALA A 19 1.57 10.19 -6.29
CA ALA A 19 0.48 9.34 -6.75
C ALA A 19 -0.88 9.83 -6.26
N PHE A 20 -1.00 10.23 -4.99
CA PHE A 20 -2.21 10.79 -4.43
C PHE A 20 -2.64 12.08 -5.15
N GLY A 21 -1.71 13.01 -5.40
CA GLY A 21 -1.97 14.22 -6.19
C GLY A 21 -2.43 13.94 -7.63
N GLN A 22 -2.04 12.79 -8.18
CA GLN A 22 -2.49 12.30 -9.49
C GLN A 22 -3.79 11.46 -9.42
N LYS A 23 -4.46 11.40 -8.25
CA LYS A 23 -5.64 10.55 -7.99
C LYS A 23 -5.39 9.06 -8.26
N ARG A 24 -4.15 8.61 -8.07
CA ARG A 24 -3.74 7.21 -8.17
C ARG A 24 -3.66 6.60 -6.79
N TYR A 25 -4.79 6.13 -6.29
CA TYR A 25 -4.87 5.48 -4.99
C TYR A 25 -4.47 4.02 -5.14
N GLU A 26 -3.24 3.69 -4.76
CA GLU A 26 -2.72 2.33 -4.85
C GLU A 26 -2.15 1.84 -3.51
N ILE A 27 -2.22 0.55 -3.23
CA ILE A 27 -1.53 -0.10 -2.11
C ILE A 27 -0.60 -1.16 -2.69
N ARG A 28 0.68 -1.09 -2.30
CA ARG A 28 1.73 -2.00 -2.76
C ARG A 28 1.69 -3.29 -1.95
N VAL A 29 1.62 -4.42 -2.64
CA VAL A 29 1.55 -5.75 -2.03
C VAL A 29 2.73 -6.61 -2.48
N TYR A 30 3.22 -7.42 -1.55
CA TYR A 30 4.36 -8.32 -1.72
C TYR A 30 4.17 -9.57 -0.85
N GLY A 31 4.52 -10.76 -1.36
CA GLY A 31 4.47 -12.01 -0.60
C GLY A 31 3.08 -12.39 -0.04
N TYR A 32 2.00 -11.82 -0.58
CA TYR A 32 0.65 -12.08 -0.10
C TYR A 32 0.12 -13.42 -0.64
N PRO A 33 -0.62 -14.21 0.16
CA PRO A 33 -1.38 -15.35 -0.34
C PRO A 33 -2.40 -14.90 -1.40
N GLU A 34 -2.48 -15.63 -2.51
CA GLU A 34 -3.31 -15.29 -3.69
C GLU A 34 -4.80 -15.13 -3.35
N HIS A 35 -5.31 -15.93 -2.38
CA HIS A 35 -6.70 -15.85 -1.92
C HIS A 35 -7.01 -14.54 -1.20
N CYS A 36 -6.08 -14.04 -0.36
CA CYS A 36 -6.23 -12.77 0.34
C CYS A 36 -6.16 -11.57 -0.61
N LEU A 37 -5.32 -11.68 -1.65
CA LEU A 37 -5.17 -10.66 -2.68
C LEU A 37 -6.45 -10.46 -3.49
N SER A 38 -7.04 -11.54 -3.97
CA SER A 38 -8.21 -11.47 -4.86
C SER A 38 -9.39 -10.78 -4.19
N ARG A 39 -9.67 -11.12 -2.92
CA ARG A 39 -10.76 -10.50 -2.16
C ARG A 39 -10.46 -9.05 -1.80
N LEU A 40 -9.24 -8.76 -1.38
CA LEU A 40 -8.82 -7.39 -1.08
C LEU A 40 -8.83 -6.50 -2.34
N MET A 41 -8.46 -7.03 -3.51
CA MET A 41 -8.56 -6.32 -4.80
C MET A 41 -9.98 -5.91 -5.12
N LEU A 42 -10.94 -6.83 -4.94
CA LEU A 42 -12.35 -6.58 -5.24
C LEU A 42 -12.91 -5.48 -4.33
N VAL A 43 -12.70 -5.62 -3.03
CA VAL A 43 -13.19 -4.70 -2.00
C VAL A 43 -12.58 -3.29 -2.17
N LEU A 44 -11.27 -3.20 -2.44
CA LEU A 44 -10.61 -1.91 -2.70
C LEU A 44 -11.01 -1.30 -4.05
N GLY A 45 -11.21 -2.13 -5.08
CA GLY A 45 -11.62 -1.70 -6.42
C GLY A 45 -12.97 -0.96 -6.41
N LEU A 46 -13.91 -1.39 -5.57
CA LEU A 46 -15.20 -0.70 -5.36
C LEU A 46 -15.02 0.73 -4.82
N ARG A 47 -13.88 1.04 -4.20
CA ARG A 47 -13.52 2.37 -3.67
C ARG A 47 -12.50 3.10 -4.55
N SER A 48 -12.27 2.64 -5.79
CA SER A 48 -11.23 3.17 -6.70
C SER A 48 -9.80 3.10 -6.15
N ILE A 49 -9.53 2.12 -5.28
CA ILE A 49 -8.18 1.87 -4.73
C ILE A 49 -7.64 0.58 -5.36
N TYR A 50 -6.42 0.64 -5.90
CA TYR A 50 -5.83 -0.46 -6.65
C TYR A 50 -4.75 -1.18 -5.84
N LEU A 51 -4.75 -2.51 -5.83
CA LEU A 51 -3.59 -3.25 -5.36
C LEU A 51 -2.54 -3.31 -6.47
N ARG A 52 -1.32 -2.91 -6.14
CA ARG A 52 -0.17 -2.99 -7.02
C ARG A 52 0.79 -4.06 -6.53
N HIS A 53 0.89 -5.15 -7.28
CA HIS A 53 1.92 -6.14 -7.06
C HIS A 53 3.30 -5.55 -7.34
N VAL A 54 4.16 -5.52 -6.33
CA VAL A 54 5.54 -5.06 -6.50
C VAL A 54 6.50 -6.24 -6.66
N ALA A 55 6.25 -7.37 -5.98
CA ALA A 55 6.99 -8.62 -6.17
C ALA A 55 6.22 -9.83 -5.58
N GLY A 56 6.25 -10.97 -6.28
CA GLY A 56 5.68 -12.23 -5.79
C GLY A 56 6.48 -12.83 -4.62
N CYS A 57 7.80 -12.90 -4.77
CA CYS A 57 8.76 -13.20 -3.70
C CYS A 57 9.56 -11.94 -3.40
N VAL A 58 9.57 -11.47 -2.15
CA VAL A 58 10.39 -10.31 -1.76
C VAL A 58 11.86 -10.68 -1.86
N VAL A 59 12.62 -9.92 -2.67
CA VAL A 59 14.04 -10.20 -2.93
C VAL A 59 14.98 -9.16 -2.30
N SER A 60 14.44 -8.06 -1.74
CA SER A 60 15.26 -6.95 -1.21
C SER A 60 14.57 -6.14 -0.11
N ASP A 61 15.26 -5.95 1.02
CA ASP A 61 14.81 -5.09 2.13
C ASP A 61 14.60 -3.63 1.72
N ALA A 62 15.39 -3.15 0.76
CA ALA A 62 15.25 -1.81 0.18
C ALA A 62 13.86 -1.63 -0.47
N LEU A 63 13.40 -2.64 -1.20
CA LEU A 63 12.12 -2.65 -1.90
C LEU A 63 10.95 -2.74 -0.90
N VAL A 64 11.13 -3.50 0.18
CA VAL A 64 10.21 -3.52 1.32
C VAL A 64 10.13 -2.15 1.99
N ALA A 65 11.27 -1.53 2.28
CA ALA A 65 11.34 -0.24 2.94
C ALA A 65 10.63 0.85 2.12
N ARG A 66 10.87 0.92 0.81
CA ARG A 66 10.17 1.83 -0.10
C ARG A 66 8.67 1.57 -0.12
N SER A 67 8.25 0.31 -0.22
CA SER A 67 6.83 -0.06 -0.24
C SER A 67 6.12 0.26 1.08
N ARG A 68 6.80 0.08 2.21
CA ARG A 68 6.29 0.49 3.54
C ARG A 68 6.12 2.00 3.65
N GLY A 69 7.11 2.77 3.18
CA GLY A 69 7.03 4.23 3.14
C GLY A 69 5.85 4.71 2.29
N PHE A 70 5.68 4.09 1.12
CA PHE A 70 4.56 4.37 0.22
C PHE A 70 3.20 4.05 0.87
N ASN A 71 3.01 2.81 1.33
CA ASN A 71 1.73 2.36 1.88
C ASN A 71 1.32 3.13 3.13
N GLY A 72 2.28 3.39 4.03
CA GLY A 72 2.02 4.17 5.25
C GLY A 72 1.52 5.58 4.91
N THR A 73 2.21 6.28 4.01
CA THR A 73 1.79 7.62 3.60
C THR A 73 0.47 7.61 2.82
N MET A 74 0.26 6.66 1.90
CA MET A 74 -1.01 6.56 1.17
C MET A 74 -2.20 6.29 2.09
N ARG A 75 -2.04 5.42 3.10
CA ARG A 75 -3.10 5.13 4.09
C ARG A 75 -3.50 6.37 4.88
N GLU A 76 -2.53 7.15 5.37
CA GLU A 76 -2.83 8.38 6.11
C GLU A 76 -3.50 9.44 5.23
N LEU A 77 -3.08 9.56 3.97
CA LEU A 77 -3.71 10.48 3.01
C LEU A 77 -5.16 10.06 2.73
N LEU A 78 -5.41 8.78 2.43
CA LEU A 78 -6.76 8.25 2.20
C LEU A 78 -7.63 8.36 3.46
N LYS A 79 -7.06 8.12 4.64
CA LYS A 79 -7.77 8.28 5.90
C LYS A 79 -8.18 9.73 6.14
N THR A 80 -7.31 10.68 5.80
CA THR A 80 -7.62 12.10 5.87
C THR A 80 -8.71 12.49 4.87
N GLU A 81 -8.63 12.02 3.63
CA GLU A 81 -9.61 12.29 2.56
C GLU A 81 -11.00 11.72 2.88
N HIS A 82 -11.07 10.50 3.43
CA HIS A 82 -12.33 9.79 3.69
C HIS A 82 -12.81 9.90 5.14
N GLY A 83 -12.01 10.45 6.06
CA GLY A 83 -12.33 10.57 7.48
C GLY A 83 -12.24 9.27 8.31
N HIS A 84 -11.86 8.14 7.71
CA HIS A 84 -11.75 6.83 8.38
C HIS A 84 -10.70 5.93 7.69
N ASP A 85 -10.23 4.87 8.37
CA ASP A 85 -9.23 3.94 7.81
C ASP A 85 -9.89 2.93 6.86
N ILE A 86 -10.19 3.42 5.66
CA ILE A 86 -10.79 2.63 4.59
C ILE A 86 -10.00 1.34 4.31
N ILE A 87 -8.66 1.38 4.30
CA ILE A 87 -7.82 0.22 4.00
C ILE A 87 -7.90 -0.82 5.12
N GLY A 88 -7.83 -0.38 6.38
CA GLY A 88 -7.98 -1.25 7.54
C GLY A 88 -9.33 -1.96 7.58
N GLU A 89 -10.41 -1.24 7.30
CA GLU A 89 -11.76 -1.82 7.21
C GLU A 89 -11.88 -2.84 6.08
N GLN A 90 -11.34 -2.51 4.90
CA GLN A 90 -11.40 -3.42 3.75
C GLN A 90 -10.57 -4.70 3.98
N ARG A 91 -9.47 -4.64 4.74
CA ARG A 91 -8.70 -5.85 5.11
C ARG A 91 -9.49 -6.78 6.03
N LYS A 92 -10.21 -6.22 7.00
CA LYS A 92 -11.11 -6.97 7.88
C LYS A 92 -12.25 -7.62 7.09
N GLU A 93 -12.88 -6.87 6.19
CA GLU A 93 -13.95 -7.37 5.30
C GLU A 93 -13.46 -8.49 4.36
N ALA A 94 -12.20 -8.40 3.94
CA ALA A 94 -11.55 -9.44 3.15
C ALA A 94 -11.10 -10.66 3.97
N GLY A 95 -11.09 -10.59 5.30
CA GLY A 95 -10.56 -11.64 6.18
C GLY A 95 -9.03 -11.78 6.12
N CYS A 96 -8.33 -10.68 5.80
CA CYS A 96 -6.91 -10.65 5.48
C CYS A 96 -6.07 -9.92 6.55
N ASP A 97 -6.45 -10.02 7.82
CA ASP A 97 -5.82 -9.31 8.94
C ASP A 97 -4.37 -9.75 9.23
#